data_AF-A0AAW1TU54-F1
#
_entry.id   AF-A0AAW1TU54-F1
#
_cell.length_a   1.000
_cell.length_b   1.000
_cell.length_c   1.000
_cell.angle_alpha   90.00
_cell.angle_beta   90.00
_cell.angle_gamma   90.00
#
_symmetry.space_group_name_H-M   'P 1'
#
loop_
_entity.id
_entity.type
_entity.pdbx_description
1 polymer ?
#
loop_
_entity_poly.entity_id
_entity_poly.type
_entity_poly.pdbx_seq_one_letter_code
_entity_poly.pdbx_strand_id
1 'polypeptide(L)'
;MNLKEVSKNSLKLLNNVNIVSDDIFRCLLENSVSVLSGGQELHANESLFGSEPDLMKELYANLLIAIVEFVRNGLNKEEVQQYLISECNINKKRSDVFADAYNNNKPEIQISLLNIGNHPPHITDVNWSIDFIVKSSTMDKFGGPLFRVSFTIETFNQEKQCVQMDHLNFTCNSQEMHDLVYKLKDAGRQCERIVMEH
;
A
#
# COMPACT_ATOMS: atom_id res chain seq x y z
N MET A 1 -2.25 11.99 -5.77
CA MET A 1 -1.39 11.99 -4.58
C MET A 1 -1.13 13.43 -4.12
N ASN A 2 -1.28 13.73 -2.84
CA ASN A 2 -1.01 15.08 -2.29
C ASN A 2 -0.17 14.96 -1.01
N LEU A 3 1.16 15.07 -1.14
CA LEU A 3 2.02 15.27 0.02
C LEU A 3 1.68 16.59 0.69
N LYS A 4 1.67 16.62 2.03
CA LYS A 4 1.46 17.88 2.77
C LYS A 4 2.51 18.91 2.32
N GLU A 5 2.11 20.18 2.26
CA GLU A 5 3.00 21.28 1.85
C GLU A 5 4.27 21.36 2.70
N VAL A 6 4.18 21.03 4.00
CA VAL A 6 5.34 20.92 4.89
C VAL A 6 6.35 19.89 4.37
N SER A 7 5.87 18.71 3.96
CA SER A 7 6.73 17.66 3.41
C SER A 7 7.36 18.06 2.09
N LYS A 8 6.60 18.69 1.18
CA LYS A 8 7.16 19.22 -0.08
C LYS A 8 8.25 20.27 0.17
N ASN A 9 8.04 21.15 1.14
CA ASN A 9 9.01 22.19 1.50
C ASN A 9 10.27 21.62 2.14
N SER A 10 10.14 20.60 2.99
CA SER A 10 11.29 19.88 3.54
C SER A 10 12.09 19.19 2.42
N LEU A 11 11.42 18.51 1.48
CA LEU A 11 12.10 17.85 0.36
C LEU A 11 12.85 18.82 -0.57
N LYS A 12 12.46 20.10 -0.66
CA LYS A 12 13.23 21.12 -1.40
C LYS A 12 14.65 21.31 -0.85
N LEU A 13 14.90 20.99 0.43
CA LEU A 13 16.24 21.03 1.04
C LEU A 13 17.21 20.07 0.35
N LEU A 14 16.69 19.03 -0.32
CA LEU A 14 17.49 18.14 -1.15
C LEU A 14 18.17 18.86 -2.33
N ASN A 15 17.87 20.12 -2.64
CA ASN A 15 18.66 20.88 -3.61
C ASN A 15 19.80 21.68 -2.99
N ASN A 16 19.80 21.86 -1.67
CA ASN A 16 20.80 22.68 -1.00
C ASN A 16 22.07 21.86 -0.76
N VAL A 17 23.01 21.92 -1.71
CA VAL A 17 24.26 21.15 -1.68
C VAL A 17 25.15 21.51 -0.47
N ASN A 18 24.98 22.71 0.10
CA ASN A 18 25.75 23.14 1.27
C ASN A 18 25.31 22.43 2.56
N ILE A 19 24.05 22.01 2.61
CA ILE A 19 23.47 21.28 3.77
C ILE A 19 23.46 19.78 3.47
N VAL A 20 22.98 19.40 2.29
CA VAL A 20 22.85 18.01 1.84
C VAL A 20 23.78 17.79 0.66
N SER A 21 25.01 17.35 0.93
CA SER A 21 25.95 16.93 -0.12
C SER A 21 25.42 15.73 -0.91
N ASP A 22 26.03 15.43 -2.06
CA ASP A 22 25.63 14.27 -2.88
C ASP A 22 25.81 12.94 -2.10
N ASP A 23 26.84 12.85 -1.24
CA ASP A 23 27.07 11.69 -0.38
C ASP A 23 26.01 11.57 0.73
N ILE A 24 25.70 12.68 1.42
CA ILE A 24 24.67 12.68 2.47
C ILE A 24 23.31 12.32 1.87
N PHE A 25 22.97 12.88 0.71
CA PHE A 25 21.74 12.54 -0.01
C PHE A 25 21.65 11.04 -0.29
N ARG A 26 22.72 10.45 -0.84
CA ARG A 26 22.76 9.02 -1.15
C ARG A 26 22.60 8.17 0.12
N CYS A 27 23.33 8.49 1.19
CA CYS A 27 23.24 7.75 2.45
C CYS A 27 21.85 7.86 3.10
N LEU A 28 21.24 9.05 3.09
CA LEU A 28 19.87 9.25 3.58
C LEU A 28 18.85 8.42 2.80
N LEU A 29 18.98 8.38 1.47
CA LEU A 29 18.10 7.61 0.60
C LEU A 29 18.28 6.10 0.80
N GLU A 30 19.53 5.63 0.89
CA GLU A 30 19.86 4.24 1.18
C GLU A 30 19.31 3.81 2.56
N ASN A 31 19.48 4.64 3.60
CA ASN A 31 18.87 4.39 4.91
C ASN A 31 17.34 4.36 4.81
N SER A 32 16.72 5.31 4.09
CA SER A 32 15.27 5.40 3.98
C SER A 32 14.68 4.15 3.35
N VAL A 33 15.28 3.71 2.24
CA VAL A 33 14.85 2.52 1.51
C VAL A 33 15.09 1.25 2.34
N SER A 34 16.28 1.10 2.95
CA SER A 34 16.60 -0.10 3.74
C SER A 34 15.67 -0.28 4.95
N VAL A 35 15.40 0.80 5.69
CA VAL A 35 14.47 0.77 6.83
C VAL A 35 13.06 0.44 6.36
N LEU A 36 12.60 1.04 5.26
CA LEU A 36 11.27 0.77 4.73
C LEU A 36 11.11 -0.65 4.19
N SER A 37 12.18 -1.26 3.67
CA SER A 37 12.21 -2.69 3.28
C SER A 37 12.28 -3.65 4.48
N GLY A 38 12.27 -3.15 5.73
CA GLY A 38 12.32 -3.98 6.95
C GLY A 38 13.73 -4.28 7.47
N GLY A 39 14.75 -3.62 6.92
CA GLY A 39 16.14 -3.68 7.38
C GLY A 39 16.45 -2.70 8.51
N GLN A 40 17.75 -2.56 8.82
CA GLN A 40 18.27 -1.53 9.73
C GLN A 40 18.90 -0.39 8.93
N GLU A 41 19.13 0.75 9.59
CA GLU A 41 19.89 1.85 9.00
C GLU A 41 21.30 1.38 8.60
N LEU A 42 21.68 1.61 7.34
CA LEU A 42 22.97 1.19 6.79
C LEU A 42 24.11 2.11 7.22
N HIS A 43 23.78 3.39 7.44
CA HIS A 43 24.71 4.46 7.78
C HIS A 43 24.32 5.07 9.12
N ALA A 44 25.32 5.40 9.95
CA ALA A 44 25.08 5.99 11.27
C ALA A 44 24.46 7.40 11.14
N ASN A 45 23.24 7.57 11.63
CA ASN A 45 22.52 8.85 11.63
C ASN A 45 23.29 10.01 12.25
N GLU A 46 24.07 9.73 13.30
CA GLU A 46 24.93 10.73 13.98
C GLU A 46 25.91 11.40 13.02
N SER A 47 26.43 10.64 12.05
CA SER A 47 27.36 11.14 11.04
C SER A 47 26.67 11.93 9.91
N LEU A 48 25.38 11.68 9.66
CA LEU A 48 24.61 12.32 8.61
C LEU A 48 23.98 13.65 9.06
N PHE A 49 23.62 13.76 10.34
CA PHE A 49 22.87 14.89 10.86
C PHE A 49 23.74 16.11 11.17
N GLY A 50 25.03 15.90 11.43
CA GLY A 50 26.03 16.95 11.53
C GLY A 50 25.64 18.11 12.45
N SER A 51 25.74 19.34 11.94
CA SER A 51 25.51 20.58 12.68
C SER A 51 24.04 21.01 12.79
N GLU A 52 23.15 20.47 11.95
CA GLU A 52 21.72 20.83 11.91
C GLU A 52 20.82 19.60 12.08
N PRO A 53 20.86 18.96 13.27
CA PRO A 53 20.24 17.66 13.46
C PRO A 53 18.72 17.67 13.38
N ASP A 54 18.07 18.76 13.80
CA ASP A 54 16.60 18.86 13.77
C ASP A 54 16.09 18.94 12.32
N LEU A 55 16.75 19.74 11.48
CA LEU A 55 16.45 19.87 10.06
C LEU A 55 16.65 18.54 9.33
N MET A 56 17.74 17.84 9.63
CA MET A 56 18.07 16.57 8.97
C MET A 56 17.14 15.43 9.38
N LYS A 57 16.70 15.39 10.64
CA LYS A 57 15.67 14.44 11.10
C LYS A 57 14.33 14.70 10.44
N GLU A 58 13.93 15.98 10.32
CA GLU A 58 12.71 16.35 9.61
C GLU A 58 12.78 15.93 8.14
N LEU A 59 13.90 16.19 7.46
CA LEU A 59 14.12 15.77 6.09
C LEU A 59 14.04 14.25 5.95
N TYR A 60 14.72 13.50 6.83
CA TYR A 60 14.68 12.04 6.83
C TYR A 60 13.27 11.49 7.04
N ALA A 61 12.50 12.05 7.97
CA ALA A 61 11.10 11.68 8.17
C ALA A 61 10.25 11.95 6.91
N ASN A 62 10.45 13.10 6.25
CA ASN A 62 9.72 13.45 5.04
C ASN A 62 10.13 12.60 3.83
N LEU A 63 11.38 12.13 3.75
CA LEU A 63 11.83 11.14 2.77
C LEU A 63 11.07 9.82 2.94
N LEU A 64 11.01 9.31 4.16
CA LEU A 64 10.26 8.08 4.48
C LEU A 64 8.79 8.21 4.10
N ILE A 65 8.14 9.31 4.49
CA ILE A 65 6.74 9.60 4.16
C ILE A 65 6.54 9.64 2.65
N ALA A 66 7.41 10.32 1.90
CA ALA A 66 7.29 10.43 0.46
C ALA A 66 7.37 9.06 -0.23
N ILE A 67 8.36 8.24 0.14
CA ILE A 67 8.52 6.87 -0.40
C ILE A 67 7.27 6.04 -0.12
N VAL A 68 6.78 6.04 1.12
CA VAL A 68 5.57 5.30 1.51
C VAL A 68 4.35 5.78 0.73
N GLU A 69 4.16 7.09 0.55
CA GLU A 69 3.06 7.64 -0.24
C GLU A 69 3.17 7.26 -1.72
N PHE A 70 4.37 7.25 -2.31
CA PHE A 70 4.57 6.77 -3.68
C PHE A 70 4.20 5.30 -3.83
N VAL A 71 4.63 4.45 -2.89
CA VAL A 71 4.29 3.02 -2.88
C VAL A 71 2.77 2.84 -2.72
N ARG A 72 2.15 3.54 -1.76
CA ARG A 72 0.72 3.48 -1.45
C ARG A 72 -0.15 3.89 -2.65
N ASN A 73 0.27 4.90 -3.40
CA ASN A 73 -0.42 5.36 -4.61
C ASN A 73 -0.01 4.56 -5.87
N GLY A 74 0.87 3.56 -5.75
CA GLY A 74 1.24 2.65 -6.82
C GLY A 74 2.14 3.24 -7.91
N LEU A 75 2.75 4.42 -7.70
CA LEU A 75 3.44 5.17 -8.77
C LEU A 75 4.59 4.39 -9.41
N ASN A 76 4.79 4.58 -10.71
CA ASN A 76 5.96 4.09 -11.44
C ASN A 76 7.16 5.06 -11.35
N LYS A 77 8.31 4.66 -11.88
CA LYS A 77 9.56 5.43 -11.83
C LYS A 77 9.40 6.83 -12.45
N GLU A 78 8.80 6.91 -13.63
CA GLU A 78 8.61 8.14 -14.39
C GLU A 78 7.66 9.10 -13.67
N GLU A 79 6.58 8.57 -13.07
CA GLU A 79 5.62 9.33 -12.28
C GLU A 79 6.25 9.90 -11.01
N VAL A 80 7.08 9.12 -10.30
CA VAL A 80 7.82 9.60 -9.12
C VAL A 80 8.80 10.70 -9.52
N GLN A 81 9.60 10.49 -10.57
CA GLN A 81 10.54 11.48 -11.08
C GLN A 81 9.81 12.79 -11.44
N GLN A 82 8.70 12.69 -12.19
CA GLN A 82 7.91 13.85 -12.59
C GLN A 82 7.35 14.59 -11.37
N TYR A 83 6.81 13.87 -10.39
CA TYR A 83 6.28 14.46 -9.16
C TYR A 83 7.35 15.22 -8.36
N LEU A 84 8.54 14.62 -8.20
CA LEU A 84 9.65 15.25 -7.48
C LEU A 84 10.11 16.55 -8.16
N ILE A 85 10.10 16.59 -9.49
CA ILE A 85 10.46 17.78 -10.27
C ILE A 85 9.36 18.84 -10.20
N SER A 86 8.10 18.49 -10.49
CA SER A 86 7.02 19.47 -10.62
C SER A 86 6.51 19.98 -9.27
N GLU A 87 6.31 19.09 -8.30
CA GLU A 87 5.67 19.43 -7.03
C GLU A 87 6.68 19.76 -5.92
N CYS A 88 7.84 19.07 -5.93
CA CYS A 88 8.87 19.24 -4.92
C CYS A 88 10.05 20.10 -5.39
N ASN A 89 10.05 20.55 -6.65
CA ASN A 89 11.10 21.37 -7.26
C ASN A 89 12.51 20.79 -7.09
N ILE A 90 12.66 19.46 -7.08
CA ILE A 90 13.96 18.78 -6.95
C ILE A 90 14.64 18.74 -8.33
N ASN A 91 15.94 18.99 -8.35
CA ASN A 91 16.72 18.93 -9.58
C ASN A 91 16.67 17.53 -10.21
N LYS A 92 16.71 17.48 -11.55
CA LYS A 92 16.58 16.24 -12.32
C LYS A 92 17.55 15.15 -11.87
N LYS A 93 18.83 15.47 -11.66
CA LYS A 93 19.85 14.49 -11.26
C LYS A 93 19.48 13.76 -9.97
N ARG A 94 19.04 14.49 -8.93
CA ARG A 94 18.64 13.89 -7.65
C ARG A 94 17.28 13.18 -7.75
N SER A 95 16.35 13.71 -8.54
CA SER A 95 15.08 13.04 -8.83
C SER A 95 15.27 11.70 -9.54
N ASP A 96 16.24 11.60 -10.46
CA ASP A 96 16.58 10.36 -11.17
C ASP A 96 17.09 9.30 -10.19
N VAL A 97 18.07 9.67 -9.36
CA VAL A 97 18.65 8.79 -8.33
C VAL A 97 17.59 8.33 -7.33
N PHE A 98 16.71 9.24 -6.90
CA PHE A 98 15.59 8.89 -6.03
C PHE A 98 14.65 7.89 -6.68
N ALA A 99 14.22 8.17 -7.92
CA ALA A 99 13.26 7.34 -8.63
C ALA A 99 13.82 5.94 -8.93
N ASP A 100 15.13 5.85 -9.22
CA ASP A 100 15.84 4.57 -9.36
C ASP A 100 15.87 3.77 -8.06
N ALA A 101 16.26 4.40 -6.94
CA ALA A 101 16.28 3.74 -5.64
C ALA A 101 14.88 3.28 -5.22
N TYR A 102 13.86 4.12 -5.42
CA TYR A 102 12.46 3.77 -5.20
C TYR A 102 12.05 2.55 -6.04
N ASN A 103 12.26 2.60 -7.35
CA ASN A 103 11.78 1.55 -8.25
C ASN A 103 12.46 0.20 -7.99
N ASN A 104 13.76 0.22 -7.69
CA ASN A 104 14.53 -1.00 -7.41
C ASN A 104 14.10 -1.71 -6.13
N ASN A 105 13.56 -0.97 -5.14
CA ASN A 105 13.20 -1.50 -3.83
C ASN A 105 11.68 -1.50 -3.58
N LYS A 106 10.87 -1.01 -4.53
CA LYS A 106 9.40 -0.96 -4.43
C LYS A 106 8.78 -2.30 -4.02
N PRO A 107 9.16 -3.47 -4.56
CA PRO A 107 8.56 -4.74 -4.17
C PRO A 107 8.79 -5.09 -2.69
N GLU A 108 10.00 -4.85 -2.19
CA GLU A 108 10.37 -5.15 -0.80
C GLU A 108 9.69 -4.20 0.18
N ILE A 109 9.61 -2.91 -0.17
CA ILE A 109 8.86 -1.92 0.62
C ILE A 109 7.37 -2.26 0.64
N GLN A 110 6.79 -2.73 -0.47
CA GLN A 110 5.40 -3.19 -0.51
C GLN A 110 5.19 -4.37 0.44
N ILE A 111 6.07 -5.36 0.42
CA ILE A 111 6.03 -6.51 1.33
C ILE A 111 6.12 -6.05 2.79
N SER A 112 7.05 -5.15 3.10
CA SER A 112 7.22 -4.60 4.44
C SER A 112 6.01 -3.78 4.90
N LEU A 113 5.40 -2.96 4.02
CA LEU A 113 4.19 -2.22 4.35
C LEU A 113 2.96 -3.11 4.54
N LEU A 114 2.86 -4.25 3.84
CA LEU A 114 1.87 -5.28 4.13
C LEU A 114 2.10 -5.92 5.51
N ASN A 115 3.35 -5.97 6.00
CA ASN A 115 3.66 -6.41 7.35
C ASN A 115 3.37 -5.35 8.43
N ILE A 116 3.33 -4.06 8.06
CA ILE A 116 3.10 -2.96 9.00
C ILE A 116 1.58 -2.82 9.22
N GLY A 117 1.11 -3.56 10.21
CA GLY A 117 -0.28 -3.60 10.63
C GLY A 117 -0.90 -4.96 10.35
N ASN A 118 -1.68 -5.49 11.30
CA ASN A 118 -2.56 -6.61 11.04
C ASN A 118 -3.65 -6.13 10.08
N HIS A 119 -3.37 -6.10 8.77
CA HIS A 119 -4.45 -5.93 7.81
C HIS A 119 -5.31 -7.19 7.92
N PRO A 120 -6.64 -7.05 8.10
CA PRO A 120 -7.50 -8.20 8.00
C PRO A 120 -7.35 -8.83 6.61
N PRO A 121 -7.66 -10.12 6.45
CA PRO A 121 -7.68 -10.77 5.15
C PRO A 121 -8.47 -9.95 4.13
N HIS A 122 -7.88 -9.70 2.96
CA HIS A 122 -8.45 -8.80 1.94
C HIS A 122 -9.09 -9.61 0.81
N ILE A 123 -10.37 -9.37 0.51
CA ILE A 123 -11.05 -10.07 -0.60
C ILE A 123 -10.62 -9.44 -1.93
N THR A 124 -10.01 -10.21 -2.81
CA THR A 124 -9.50 -9.75 -4.12
C THR A 124 -10.37 -10.19 -5.29
N ASP A 125 -11.11 -11.27 -5.15
CA ASP A 125 -11.97 -11.80 -6.21
C ASP A 125 -13.17 -12.59 -5.65
N VAL A 126 -14.19 -12.77 -6.47
CA VAL A 126 -15.38 -13.58 -6.18
C VAL A 126 -15.74 -14.47 -7.36
N ASN A 127 -15.84 -15.76 -7.10
CA ASN A 127 -16.41 -16.72 -8.02
C ASN A 127 -17.71 -17.29 -7.44
N TRP A 128 -18.73 -17.49 -8.28
CA TRP A 128 -20.00 -18.06 -7.82
C TRP A 128 -20.66 -18.93 -8.90
N SER A 129 -21.40 -19.94 -8.45
CA SER A 129 -22.21 -20.80 -9.30
C SER A 129 -23.59 -21.04 -8.69
N ILE A 130 -24.56 -21.38 -9.53
CA ILE A 130 -25.90 -21.79 -9.09
C ILE A 130 -26.10 -23.25 -9.42
N ASP A 131 -26.57 -23.99 -8.43
CA ASP A 131 -26.99 -25.37 -8.56
C ASP A 131 -28.48 -25.49 -8.32
N PHE A 132 -29.15 -26.28 -9.17
CA PHE A 132 -30.57 -26.55 -9.04
C PHE A 132 -30.78 -27.96 -8.51
N ILE A 133 -31.51 -28.08 -7.40
CA ILE A 133 -31.99 -29.37 -6.93
C ILE A 133 -33.26 -29.72 -7.72
N VAL A 134 -33.11 -30.58 -8.73
CA VAL A 134 -34.23 -31.08 -9.54
C VAL A 134 -34.99 -32.15 -8.75
N LYS A 135 -36.33 -32.08 -8.74
CA LYS A 135 -37.20 -33.08 -8.08
C LYS A 135 -36.93 -34.48 -8.64
N SER A 136 -36.73 -35.46 -7.75
CA SER A 136 -36.80 -36.89 -8.07
C SER A 136 -38.16 -37.46 -7.63
N SER A 137 -38.54 -38.62 -8.16
CA SER A 137 -39.78 -39.34 -7.81
C SER A 137 -39.91 -39.73 -6.33
N THR A 138 -38.84 -39.56 -5.54
CA THR A 138 -38.78 -39.88 -4.11
C THR A 138 -38.71 -38.65 -3.20
N MET A 139 -38.63 -37.43 -3.75
CA MET A 139 -38.48 -36.19 -2.97
C MET A 139 -39.53 -35.14 -3.35
N ASP A 140 -40.52 -34.94 -2.47
CA ASP A 140 -41.72 -34.14 -2.73
C ASP A 140 -41.49 -32.60 -2.73
N LYS A 141 -40.35 -32.14 -2.18
CA LYS A 141 -40.03 -30.71 -2.01
C LYS A 141 -38.96 -30.25 -3.00
N PHE A 142 -39.28 -29.18 -3.75
CA PHE A 142 -38.32 -28.47 -4.60
C PHE A 142 -37.39 -27.64 -3.70
N GLY A 143 -36.08 -27.89 -3.76
CA GLY A 143 -35.09 -27.26 -2.89
C GLY A 143 -34.73 -25.81 -3.23
N GLY A 144 -35.23 -25.28 -4.36
CA GLY A 144 -34.81 -23.98 -4.87
C GLY A 144 -33.39 -23.98 -5.41
N PRO A 145 -32.90 -22.83 -5.93
CA PRO A 145 -31.50 -22.70 -6.30
C PRO A 145 -30.61 -22.60 -5.05
N LEU A 146 -29.49 -23.31 -5.09
CA LEU A 146 -28.38 -23.15 -4.14
C LEU A 146 -27.26 -22.38 -4.81
N PHE A 147 -26.72 -21.38 -4.12
CA PHE A 147 -25.61 -20.59 -4.60
C PHE A 147 -24.35 -21.08 -3.92
N ARG A 148 -23.32 -21.45 -4.69
CA ARG A 148 -21.97 -21.68 -4.18
C ARG A 148 -21.17 -20.43 -4.44
N VAL A 149 -20.58 -19.87 -3.40
CA VAL A 149 -19.79 -18.65 -3.47
C VAL A 149 -18.40 -18.94 -2.93
N SER A 150 -17.39 -18.45 -3.64
CA SER A 150 -15.98 -18.54 -3.30
C SER A 150 -15.39 -17.14 -3.35
N PHE A 151 -14.90 -16.65 -2.22
CA PHE A 151 -14.09 -15.43 -2.18
C PHE A 151 -12.62 -15.82 -2.22
N THR A 152 -11.88 -15.20 -3.13
CA THR A 152 -10.42 -15.23 -3.11
C THR A 152 -9.95 -14.16 -2.13
N ILE A 153 -9.12 -14.58 -1.20
CA ILE A 153 -8.65 -13.76 -0.09
C ILE A 153 -7.14 -13.70 -0.15
N GLU A 154 -6.63 -12.48 -0.18
CA GLU A 154 -5.22 -12.18 -0.04
C GLU A 154 -4.87 -12.02 1.44
N THR A 155 -3.94 -12.85 1.92
CA THR A 155 -3.38 -12.76 3.27
C THR A 155 -1.87 -12.69 3.18
N PHE A 156 -1.24 -12.09 4.18
CA PHE A 156 0.21 -12.12 4.28
C PHE A 156 0.65 -13.28 5.16
N ASN A 157 1.51 -14.16 4.64
CA ASN A 157 2.10 -15.23 5.41
C ASN A 157 3.41 -14.73 6.05
N GLN A 158 3.37 -14.50 7.37
CA GLN A 158 4.52 -13.99 8.14
C GLN A 158 5.73 -14.94 8.10
N GLU A 159 5.51 -16.26 8.09
CA GLU A 159 6.61 -17.24 8.07
C GLU A 159 7.33 -17.29 6.73
N LYS A 160 6.59 -17.14 5.63
CA LYS A 160 7.11 -17.22 4.26
C LYS A 160 7.49 -15.85 3.67
N GLN A 161 7.21 -14.77 4.40
CA GLN A 161 7.39 -13.38 3.97
C GLN A 161 6.81 -13.11 2.56
N CYS A 162 5.67 -13.73 2.26
CA CYS A 162 5.05 -13.60 0.95
C CYS A 162 3.53 -13.48 1.08
N VAL A 163 2.93 -12.90 0.04
CA VAL A 163 1.49 -12.91 -0.14
C VAL A 163 1.03 -14.34 -0.41
N GLN A 164 -0.01 -14.76 0.31
CA GLN A 164 -0.69 -16.04 0.14
C GLN A 164 -2.14 -15.78 -0.30
N MET A 165 -2.58 -16.56 -1.28
CA MET A 165 -3.96 -16.58 -1.73
C MET A 165 -4.69 -17.74 -1.05
N ASP A 166 -5.78 -17.43 -0.35
CA ASP A 166 -6.68 -18.37 0.28
C ASP A 166 -8.10 -18.24 -0.31
N HIS A 167 -8.95 -19.23 -0.05
CA HIS A 167 -10.33 -19.24 -0.53
C HIS A 167 -11.33 -19.46 0.61
N LEU A 168 -12.31 -18.55 0.74
CA LEU A 168 -13.45 -18.72 1.62
C LEU A 168 -14.65 -19.20 0.81
N ASN A 169 -15.05 -20.45 1.04
CA ASN A 169 -16.14 -21.09 0.30
C ASN A 169 -17.36 -21.27 1.21
N PHE A 170 -18.53 -20.89 0.72
CA PHE A 170 -19.80 -21.16 1.40
C PHE A 170 -20.91 -21.43 0.39
N THR A 171 -22.00 -22.02 0.88
CA THR A 171 -23.22 -22.23 0.11
C THR A 171 -24.36 -21.53 0.82
N CYS A 172 -25.22 -20.87 0.07
CA CYS A 172 -26.37 -20.17 0.61
C CYS A 172 -27.62 -20.35 -0.27
N ASN A 173 -28.79 -20.24 0.32
CA ASN A 173 -30.06 -20.21 -0.40
C ASN A 173 -30.38 -18.79 -0.91
N SER A 174 -31.46 -18.63 -1.69
CA SER A 174 -31.86 -17.33 -2.25
C SER A 174 -32.05 -16.22 -1.20
N GLN A 175 -32.59 -16.54 -0.03
CA GLN A 175 -32.82 -15.56 1.02
C GLN A 175 -31.50 -15.09 1.63
N GLU A 176 -30.63 -16.03 2.00
CA GLU A 176 -29.30 -15.74 2.55
C GLU A 176 -28.42 -14.96 1.56
N MET A 177 -28.51 -15.28 0.26
CA MET A 177 -27.81 -14.53 -0.80
C MET A 177 -28.31 -13.08 -0.88
N HIS A 178 -29.63 -12.86 -0.85
CA HIS A 178 -30.19 -11.51 -0.82
C HIS A 178 -29.74 -10.73 0.42
N ASP A 179 -29.75 -11.35 1.59
CA ASP A 179 -29.31 -10.73 2.84
C ASP A 179 -27.83 -10.35 2.79
N LEU A 180 -26.98 -11.22 2.23
CA LEU A 180 -25.55 -10.93 2.02
C LEU A 180 -25.35 -9.71 1.11
N VAL A 181 -25.97 -9.69 -0.07
CA VAL A 181 -25.85 -8.58 -1.01
C VAL A 181 -26.37 -7.28 -0.41
N TYR A 182 -27.46 -7.34 0.36
CA TYR A 182 -28.00 -6.17 1.04
C TYR A 182 -27.01 -5.60 2.07
N LYS A 183 -26.43 -6.45 2.91
CA LYS A 183 -25.44 -6.02 3.91
C LYS A 183 -24.19 -5.43 3.27
N LEU A 184 -23.71 -6.01 2.17
CA LEU A 184 -22.56 -5.47 1.43
C LEU A 184 -22.85 -4.08 0.84
N LYS A 185 -24.06 -3.88 0.28
CA LYS A 185 -24.49 -2.56 -0.22
C LYS A 185 -24.59 -1.53 0.90
N ASP A 186 -25.12 -1.93 2.07
CA ASP A 186 -25.22 -1.03 3.22
C ASP A 186 -23.84 -0.62 3.73
N ALA A 187 -22.91 -1.58 3.88
CA ALA A 187 -21.52 -1.30 4.24
C ALA A 187 -20.86 -0.32 3.25
N GLY A 188 -21.07 -0.52 1.94
CA GLY A 188 -20.58 0.40 0.90
C GLY A 188 -21.08 1.84 1.10
N ARG A 189 -22.38 2.02 1.34
CA ARG A 189 -22.97 3.35 1.60
C ARG A 189 -22.41 4.01 2.87
N GLN A 190 -22.15 3.22 3.91
CA GLN A 190 -21.57 3.73 5.14
C GLN A 190 -20.14 4.23 4.91
N CYS A 191 -19.34 3.50 4.14
CA CYS A 191 -18.00 3.93 3.73
C CYS A 191 -18.03 5.22 2.90
N GLU A 192 -18.93 5.31 1.90
CA GLU A 192 -19.09 6.50 1.07
C GLU A 192 -19.44 7.75 1.90
N ARG A 193 -20.33 7.61 2.89
CA ARG A 193 -20.71 8.71 3.78
C ARG A 193 -19.53 9.25 4.57
N ILE A 194 -18.68 8.37 5.11
CA ILE A 194 -17.49 8.76 5.89
C ILE A 194 -16.51 9.56 5.02
N VAL A 195 -16.40 9.20 3.75
CA VAL A 195 -15.55 9.90 2.77
C VAL A 195 -16.10 11.28 2.42
N MET A 196 -17.42 11.47 2.40
CA MET A 196 -18.04 12.78 2.12
C MET A 196 -18.03 13.76 3.31
N GLU A 197 -17.83 13.26 4.54
CA GLU A 197 -17.76 14.09 5.75
C GLU A 197 -16.36 14.69 6.00
N HIS A 198 -15.38 14.41 5.14
CA HIS A 198 -14.02 14.97 5.15
C HIS A 198 -13.72 15.74 3.87
#